data_AF-A0AAV5VIQ2-F1
#
_entry.id   AF-A0AAV5VIQ2-F1
#
_cell.length_a   1.000
_cell.length_b   1.000
_cell.length_c   1.000
_cell.angle_alpha   90.00
_cell.angle_beta   90.00
_cell.angle_gamma   90.00
#
_symmetry.space_group_name_H-M   'P 1'
#
loop_
_entity.id
_entity.type
_entity.pdbx_description
1 polymer ?
#
loop_
_entity_poly.entity_id
_entity_poly.type
_entity_poly.pdbx_seq_one_letter_code
_entity_poly.pdbx_strand_id
1 'polypeptide(L)'
;NRQITALESQVDLDGDGVLSLAEVQYAAFVHHGLSGTVVQQLFEQVDEDHDHYLSLKEFDNIRPLVLARAENAAAHYLKTIDSDGDGMLSLGEAQAYILKEYGVGARDVERVWKLVSPSTELPMDSAQFAKLRRRIRGMTIRLARQIMKTADTNEDGHISLSEAQAVAFEQEGIGAEDVAAMLASVDDNEDGELNAPEFADFERIVRAKAVETSKRALKVVDVNGDGSLTLDEAKRIAFEHYGFDESVLGPFFAQADENEDGQLDSVEFAGFRSVIRSKAVRNAVEIMPSVDTDNDGLISLKEAEEKTKKEDDMETPETKALFNIADQNKSGKLDRVEFADFIRLVRLSAIKFATDHFREFDANGDNKVTVDELSQLITDKYGIPEEETVKMFQKVDVDQSGDLIPAEIVDFRHEIRSFVRRHAAEEGKPSPFV
;
A
#
# COMPACT_ATOMS: atom_id res chain seq x y z
N ASN A 1 41.15 18.37 26.72
CA ASN A 1 40.64 18.92 25.44
C ASN A 1 41.01 18.01 24.29
N ARG A 2 40.36 16.85 24.20
CA ARG A 2 40.28 16.08 22.95
C ARG A 2 39.00 16.57 22.26
N GLN A 3 39.05 16.85 20.96
CA GLN A 3 37.83 17.18 20.21
C GLN A 3 36.92 15.97 20.19
N ILE A 4 35.64 16.19 20.49
CA ILE A 4 34.55 15.22 20.30
C ILE A 4 34.64 14.71 18.85
N THR A 5 34.63 13.39 18.66
CA THR A 5 34.68 12.81 17.32
C THR A 5 33.36 13.05 16.59
N ALA A 6 33.38 13.03 15.25
CA ALA A 6 32.18 13.25 14.44
C ALA A 6 31.05 12.23 14.72
N LEU A 7 31.37 11.07 15.31
CA LEU A 7 30.38 10.09 15.75
C LEU A 7 29.81 10.44 17.13
N GLU A 8 30.64 10.92 18.05
CA GLU A 8 30.19 11.36 19.37
C GLU A 8 29.23 12.55 19.25
N SER A 9 29.52 13.52 18.38
CA SER A 9 28.59 14.64 18.10
C SER A 9 27.29 14.22 17.39
N GLN A 10 27.17 12.97 16.93
CA GLN A 10 25.93 12.44 16.37
C GLN A 10 25.07 11.72 17.42
N VAL A 11 25.67 11.35 18.55
CA VAL A 11 24.99 10.65 19.65
C VAL A 11 24.64 11.64 20.77
N ASP A 12 25.54 12.58 21.07
CA ASP A 12 25.29 13.73 21.95
C ASP A 12 24.30 14.69 21.27
N LEU A 13 23.02 14.57 21.62
CA LEU A 13 21.91 15.27 20.96
C LEU A 13 21.70 16.66 21.54
N ASP A 14 21.94 16.85 22.83
CA ASP A 14 21.78 18.14 23.51
C ASP A 14 23.07 18.98 23.56
N GLY A 15 24.21 18.38 23.21
CA GLY A 15 25.50 19.04 23.08
C GLY A 15 26.17 19.35 24.42
N ASP A 16 25.80 18.66 25.49
CA ASP A 16 26.34 18.87 26.83
C ASP A 16 27.75 18.26 27.02
N GLY A 17 28.18 17.40 26.09
CA GLY A 17 29.50 16.78 26.06
C GLY A 17 29.64 15.53 26.93
N VAL A 18 28.56 15.03 27.51
CA VAL A 18 28.42 13.68 28.09
C VAL A 18 27.36 12.90 27.32
N LEU A 19 27.18 11.61 27.59
CA LEU A 19 26.18 10.79 26.90
C LEU A 19 25.24 10.16 27.92
N SER A 20 23.99 10.61 27.91
CA SER A 20 22.93 10.03 28.73
C SER A 20 22.51 8.64 28.20
N LEU A 21 21.86 7.84 29.07
CA LEU A 21 21.25 6.57 28.64
C LEU A 21 20.27 6.77 27.47
N ALA A 22 19.47 7.83 27.49
CA ALA A 22 18.47 8.12 26.47
C ALA A 22 19.12 8.37 25.08
N GLU A 23 20.23 9.11 25.03
CA GLU A 23 20.97 9.37 23.79
C GLU A 23 21.59 8.10 23.22
N VAL A 24 22.17 7.28 24.09
CA VAL A 24 22.77 5.99 23.69
C VAL A 24 21.70 5.01 23.22
N GLN A 25 20.56 4.95 23.90
CA GLN A 25 19.38 4.18 23.49
C GLN A 25 18.88 4.63 22.13
N TYR A 26 18.66 5.94 21.95
CA TYR A 26 18.22 6.50 20.68
C TYR A 26 19.19 6.19 19.55
N ALA A 27 20.50 6.39 19.73
CA ALA A 27 21.48 6.11 18.70
C ALA A 27 21.58 4.62 18.34
N ALA A 28 21.51 3.73 19.34
CA ALA A 28 21.50 2.29 19.13
C ALA A 28 20.20 1.83 18.43
N PHE A 29 19.06 2.41 18.79
CA PHE A 29 17.79 2.16 18.11
C PHE A 29 17.84 2.65 16.66
N VAL A 30 18.25 3.89 16.40
CA VAL A 30 18.34 4.48 15.05
C VAL A 30 19.28 3.69 14.14
N HIS A 31 20.45 3.29 14.62
CA HIS A 31 21.45 2.65 13.77
C HIS A 31 21.37 1.13 13.71
N HIS A 32 20.86 0.49 14.75
CA HIS A 32 20.94 -0.96 14.90
C HIS A 32 19.60 -1.61 15.24
N GLY A 33 18.54 -0.84 15.54
CA GLY A 33 17.23 -1.35 15.93
C GLY A 33 17.30 -2.16 17.22
N LEU A 34 18.21 -1.80 18.14
CA LEU A 34 18.29 -2.44 19.46
C LEU A 34 17.28 -1.76 20.38
N SER A 35 16.53 -2.56 21.15
CA SER A 35 15.56 -2.04 22.12
C SER A 35 16.24 -1.31 23.27
N GLY A 36 15.54 -0.35 23.89
CA GLY A 36 16.04 0.40 25.04
C GLY A 36 16.53 -0.51 26.18
N THR A 37 15.84 -1.63 26.41
CA THR A 37 16.19 -2.65 27.43
C THR A 37 17.52 -3.36 27.19
N VAL A 38 17.85 -3.67 25.93
CA VAL A 38 19.14 -4.30 25.58
C VAL A 38 20.27 -3.30 25.79
N VAL A 39 20.05 -2.04 25.40
CA VAL A 39 21.06 -0.98 25.51
C VAL A 39 21.29 -0.60 26.97
N GLN A 40 20.25 -0.56 27.79
CA GLN A 40 20.37 -0.30 29.24
C GLN A 40 21.30 -1.30 29.93
N GLN A 41 21.19 -2.59 29.63
CA GLN A 41 22.10 -3.60 30.20
C GLN A 41 23.56 -3.40 29.78
N LEU A 42 23.80 -2.95 28.54
CA LEU A 42 25.14 -2.64 28.07
C LEU A 42 25.69 -1.36 28.70
N PHE A 43 24.82 -0.37 28.92
CA PHE A 43 25.14 0.89 29.58
C PHE A 43 25.58 0.64 31.02
N GLU A 44 24.77 -0.05 31.81
CA GLU A 44 25.06 -0.38 33.21
C GLU A 44 26.35 -1.21 33.38
N GLN A 45 26.76 -1.95 32.34
CA GLN A 45 28.01 -2.72 32.34
C GLN A 45 29.25 -1.83 32.18
N VAL A 46 29.13 -0.70 31.47
CA VAL A 46 30.28 0.17 31.17
C VAL A 46 30.32 1.43 32.03
N ASP A 47 29.21 1.81 32.65
CA ASP A 47 29.09 2.90 33.63
C ASP A 47 29.80 2.48 34.93
N GLU A 48 31.10 2.78 35.02
CA GLU A 48 31.98 2.32 36.11
C GLU A 48 31.74 3.08 37.41
N ASP A 49 31.36 4.37 37.32
CA ASP A 49 31.15 5.24 38.47
C ASP A 49 29.68 5.40 38.88
N HIS A 50 28.76 4.80 38.11
CA HIS A 50 27.32 4.77 38.35
C HIS A 50 26.69 6.17 38.42
N ASP A 51 27.22 7.10 37.62
CA ASP A 51 26.70 8.46 37.54
C ASP A 51 25.51 8.59 36.56
N HIS A 52 25.18 7.51 35.84
CA HIS A 52 24.14 7.41 34.82
C HIS A 52 24.42 8.18 33.52
N TYR A 53 25.68 8.56 33.29
CA TYR A 53 26.20 9.11 32.05
C TYR A 53 27.39 8.26 31.58
N LEU A 54 27.69 8.27 30.29
CA LEU A 54 28.95 7.71 29.79
C LEU A 54 29.94 8.82 29.55
N SER A 55 31.06 8.74 30.26
CA SER A 55 32.26 9.45 29.86
C SER A 55 32.77 8.96 28.51
N LEU A 56 33.64 9.73 27.86
CA LEU A 56 34.28 9.34 26.59
C LEU A 56 34.97 7.96 26.64
N LYS A 57 35.54 7.59 27.80
CA LYS A 57 36.19 6.29 27.99
C LYS A 57 35.16 5.15 28.00
N GLU A 58 34.03 5.36 28.64
CA GLU A 58 32.97 4.37 28.78
C GLU A 58 32.19 4.23 27.46
N PHE A 59 32.06 5.31 26.71
CA PHE A 59 31.55 5.27 25.33
C PHE A 59 32.43 4.42 24.40
N ASP A 60 33.75 4.55 24.47
CA ASP A 60 34.67 3.69 23.72
C ASP A 60 34.51 2.20 24.09
N ASN A 61 34.10 1.91 25.33
CA ASN A 61 33.84 0.56 25.82
C ASN A 61 32.47 0.01 25.39
N ILE A 62 31.42 0.84 25.32
CA ILE A 62 30.07 0.35 24.96
C ILE A 62 29.93 0.06 23.46
N ARG A 63 30.61 0.84 22.62
CA ARG A 63 30.54 0.72 21.16
C ARG A 63 30.81 -0.70 20.63
N PRO A 64 31.90 -1.39 20.99
CA PRO A 64 32.12 -2.76 20.53
C PRO A 64 31.04 -3.73 21.02
N LEU A 65 30.45 -3.50 22.19
CA LEU A 65 29.35 -4.32 22.73
C LEU A 65 28.07 -4.16 21.90
N VAL A 66 27.71 -2.93 21.57
CA VAL A 66 26.56 -2.62 20.69
C VAL A 66 26.75 -3.26 19.31
N LEU A 67 27.95 -3.12 18.72
CA LEU A 67 28.26 -3.75 17.43
C LEU A 67 28.19 -5.27 17.49
N ALA A 68 28.68 -5.88 18.56
CA ALA A 68 28.58 -7.33 18.76
C ALA A 68 27.11 -7.78 18.89
N ARG A 69 26.23 -7.00 19.54
CA ARG A 69 24.79 -7.32 19.58
C ARG A 69 24.13 -7.19 18.22
N ALA A 70 24.47 -6.16 17.45
CA ALA A 70 23.97 -6.01 16.08
C ALA A 70 24.43 -7.16 15.15
N GLU A 71 25.68 -7.61 15.29
CA GLU A 71 26.21 -8.75 14.55
C GLU A 71 25.53 -10.06 14.94
N ASN A 72 25.34 -10.31 16.24
CA ASN A 72 24.60 -11.49 16.70
C ASN A 72 23.16 -11.50 16.16
N ALA A 73 22.48 -10.35 16.15
CA ALA A 73 21.16 -10.23 15.55
C ALA A 73 21.20 -10.56 14.04
N ALA A 74 22.18 -10.04 13.30
CA ALA A 74 22.36 -10.36 11.88
C ALA A 74 22.60 -11.86 11.64
N ALA A 75 23.43 -12.50 12.46
CA ALA A 75 23.67 -13.95 12.40
C ALA A 75 22.38 -14.76 12.66
N HIS A 76 21.50 -14.27 13.54
CA HIS A 76 20.19 -14.89 13.77
C HIS A 76 19.26 -14.77 12.56
N TYR A 77 19.16 -13.59 11.96
CA TYR A 77 18.38 -13.40 10.74
C TYR A 77 18.91 -14.26 9.58
N LEU A 78 20.23 -14.35 9.45
CA LEU A 78 20.87 -15.10 8.38
C LEU A 78 20.39 -16.53 8.31
N LYS A 79 20.20 -17.21 9.45
CA LYS A 79 19.68 -18.59 9.52
C LYS A 79 18.31 -18.80 8.85
N THR A 80 17.52 -17.75 8.67
CA THR A 80 16.18 -17.81 8.05
C THR A 80 16.16 -17.30 6.62
N ILE A 81 17.21 -16.58 6.21
CA ILE A 81 17.33 -15.92 4.92
C ILE A 81 18.21 -16.74 3.98
N ASP A 82 19.27 -17.33 4.53
CA ASP A 82 20.18 -18.29 3.91
C ASP A 82 19.40 -19.52 3.45
N SER A 83 19.07 -19.52 2.16
CA SER A 83 18.20 -20.48 1.50
C SER A 83 19.00 -21.65 0.94
N ASP A 84 20.25 -21.43 0.57
CA ASP A 84 21.15 -22.49 0.08
C ASP A 84 21.94 -23.18 1.20
N GLY A 85 21.95 -22.60 2.40
CA GLY A 85 22.53 -23.16 3.62
C GLY A 85 24.05 -23.04 3.68
N ASP A 86 24.66 -22.14 2.90
CA ASP A 86 26.11 -21.95 2.87
C ASP A 86 26.65 -21.14 4.07
N GLY A 87 25.74 -20.61 4.91
CA GLY A 87 26.05 -19.83 6.10
C GLY A 87 26.42 -18.37 5.81
N MET A 88 26.25 -17.92 4.56
CA MET A 88 26.52 -16.59 4.08
C MET A 88 25.27 -15.98 3.46
N LEU A 89 25.29 -14.68 3.21
CA LEU A 89 24.20 -13.98 2.54
C LEU A 89 24.59 -13.72 1.09
N SER A 90 23.84 -14.23 0.13
CA SER A 90 23.94 -13.83 -1.28
C SER A 90 23.16 -12.54 -1.56
N LEU A 91 23.42 -11.91 -2.72
CA LEU A 91 22.67 -10.71 -3.12
C LEU A 91 21.18 -11.02 -3.34
N GLY A 92 20.85 -12.16 -3.95
CA GLY A 92 19.46 -12.54 -4.21
C GLY A 92 18.67 -12.77 -2.92
N GLU A 93 19.26 -13.44 -1.94
CA GLU A 93 18.64 -13.62 -0.62
C GLU A 93 18.45 -12.28 0.11
N ALA A 94 19.43 -11.38 0.00
CA ALA A 94 19.30 -10.03 0.56
C ALA A 94 18.18 -9.25 -0.11
N GLN A 95 18.05 -9.33 -1.45
CA GLN A 95 16.98 -8.67 -2.21
C GLN A 95 15.60 -9.19 -1.78
N ALA A 96 15.42 -10.51 -1.75
CA ALA A 96 14.16 -11.12 -1.32
C ALA A 96 13.79 -10.75 0.13
N TYR A 97 14.74 -10.85 1.06
CA TYR A 97 14.53 -10.49 2.46
C TYR A 97 14.19 -9.00 2.63
N ILE A 98 14.96 -8.12 1.99
CA ILE A 98 14.82 -6.67 2.15
C ILE A 98 13.56 -6.15 1.45
N LEU A 99 13.18 -6.71 0.30
CA LEU A 99 11.91 -6.41 -0.36
C LEU A 99 10.73 -6.80 0.54
N LYS A 100 10.76 -8.02 1.10
CA LYS A 100 9.72 -8.52 1.99
C LYS A 100 9.56 -7.71 3.27
N GLU A 101 10.66 -7.43 3.97
CA GLU A 101 10.59 -6.68 5.23
C GLU A 101 10.39 -5.19 5.00
N TYR A 102 11.18 -4.58 4.12
CA TYR A 102 11.28 -3.12 4.02
C TYR A 102 10.64 -2.53 2.76
N GLY A 103 10.23 -3.35 1.80
CA GLY A 103 9.66 -2.88 0.52
C GLY A 103 10.68 -2.16 -0.36
N VAL A 104 11.96 -2.44 -0.16
CA VAL A 104 13.05 -1.81 -0.89
C VAL A 104 13.38 -2.69 -2.08
N GLY A 105 13.21 -2.15 -3.29
CA GLY A 105 13.41 -2.88 -4.55
C GLY A 105 14.83 -3.35 -4.79
N ALA A 106 14.99 -4.34 -5.67
CA ALA A 106 16.22 -5.09 -5.91
C ALA A 106 17.40 -4.19 -6.31
N ARG A 107 17.14 -3.15 -7.11
CA ARG A 107 18.13 -2.16 -7.54
C ARG A 107 18.66 -1.32 -6.39
N ASP A 108 17.81 -0.99 -5.42
CA ASP A 108 18.19 -0.19 -4.25
C ASP A 108 19.01 -1.02 -3.27
N VAL A 109 18.63 -2.29 -3.09
CA VAL A 109 19.42 -3.26 -2.34
C VAL A 109 20.82 -3.39 -2.95
N GLU A 110 20.93 -3.55 -4.27
CA GLU A 110 22.23 -3.65 -4.96
C GLU A 110 23.09 -2.37 -4.77
N ARG A 111 22.48 -1.19 -4.82
CA ARG A 111 23.18 0.08 -4.55
C ARG A 111 23.74 0.12 -3.13
N VAL A 112 22.96 -0.31 -2.13
CA VAL A 112 23.41 -0.33 -0.73
C VAL A 112 24.42 -1.46 -0.49
N TRP A 113 24.28 -2.61 -1.16
CA TRP A 113 25.22 -3.72 -1.14
C TRP A 113 26.64 -3.29 -1.51
N LYS A 114 26.77 -2.53 -2.60
CA LYS A 114 28.05 -2.00 -3.09
C LYS A 114 28.76 -1.05 -2.10
N LEU A 115 28.06 -0.56 -1.07
CA LEU A 115 28.66 0.25 0.01
C LEU A 115 29.29 -0.61 1.12
N VAL A 116 29.09 -1.92 1.09
CA VAL A 116 29.54 -2.88 2.11
C VAL A 116 30.46 -3.95 1.50
N SER A 117 30.12 -4.44 0.30
CA SER A 117 30.92 -5.40 -0.46
C SER A 117 31.34 -4.80 -1.81
N PRO A 118 32.58 -4.98 -2.27
CA PRO A 118 33.06 -4.42 -3.54
C PRO A 118 32.46 -5.12 -4.77
N SER A 119 31.84 -6.29 -4.61
CA SER A 119 31.26 -7.09 -5.69
C SER A 119 29.90 -7.65 -5.29
N THR A 120 29.01 -7.79 -6.28
CA THR A 120 27.68 -8.43 -6.14
C THR A 120 27.78 -9.96 -6.09
N GLU A 121 28.87 -10.53 -6.61
CA GLU A 121 29.12 -11.98 -6.63
C GLU A 121 29.70 -12.53 -5.31
N LEU A 122 30.16 -11.65 -4.41
CA LEU A 122 30.79 -12.05 -3.15
C LEU A 122 29.74 -12.08 -2.04
N PRO A 123 29.47 -13.23 -1.42
CA PRO A 123 28.49 -13.31 -0.35
C PRO A 123 29.00 -12.61 0.93
N MET A 124 28.08 -12.20 1.80
CA MET A 124 28.36 -11.47 3.03
C MET A 124 28.31 -12.38 4.25
N ASP A 125 29.29 -12.25 5.14
CA ASP A 125 29.22 -12.83 6.48
C ASP A 125 28.25 -12.05 7.40
N SER A 126 28.05 -12.52 8.64
CA SER A 126 27.19 -11.85 9.62
C SER A 126 27.60 -10.42 9.93
N ALA A 127 28.90 -10.12 9.94
CA ALA A 127 29.43 -8.79 10.24
C ALA A 127 29.16 -7.80 9.09
N GLN A 128 29.33 -8.25 7.85
CA GLN A 128 28.95 -7.49 6.65
C GLN A 128 27.45 -7.32 6.57
N PHE A 129 26.67 -8.38 6.85
CA PHE A 129 25.21 -8.29 6.87
C PHE A 129 24.71 -7.29 7.93
N ALA A 130 25.31 -7.24 9.11
CA ALA A 130 24.99 -6.23 10.13
C ALA A 130 25.23 -4.79 9.63
N LYS A 131 26.28 -4.56 8.85
CA LYS A 131 26.55 -3.26 8.20
C LYS A 131 25.52 -2.95 7.12
N LEU A 132 25.13 -3.94 6.31
CA LEU A 132 24.08 -3.81 5.31
C LEU A 132 22.76 -3.39 5.97
N ARG A 133 22.33 -4.12 7.01
CA ARG A 133 21.12 -3.82 7.80
C ARG A 133 21.12 -2.40 8.36
N ARG A 134 22.25 -1.95 8.94
CA ARG A 134 22.39 -0.56 9.41
C ARG A 134 22.15 0.46 8.31
N ARG A 135 22.66 0.21 7.08
CA ARG A 135 22.47 1.14 5.96
C ARG A 135 21.04 1.11 5.42
N ILE A 136 20.42 -0.06 5.34
CA ILE A 136 19.00 -0.21 4.98
C ILE A 136 18.12 0.52 6.00
N ARG A 137 18.36 0.34 7.31
CA ARG A 137 17.63 1.07 8.36
C ARG A 137 17.76 2.59 8.21
N GLY A 138 18.97 3.10 7.98
CA GLY A 138 19.16 4.53 7.73
C GLY A 138 18.41 5.03 6.47
N MET A 139 18.21 4.17 5.48
CA MET A 139 17.40 4.49 4.30
C MET A 139 15.90 4.47 4.59
N THR A 140 15.40 3.46 5.30
CA THR A 140 13.97 3.36 5.65
C THR A 140 13.53 4.49 6.56
N ILE A 141 14.36 4.92 7.51
CA ILE A 141 14.08 6.11 8.34
C ILE A 141 13.96 7.38 7.48
N ARG A 142 14.76 7.50 6.41
CA ARG A 142 14.64 8.65 5.48
C ARG A 142 13.38 8.60 4.63
N LEU A 143 12.94 7.40 4.24
CA LEU A 143 11.68 7.19 3.54
C LEU A 143 10.49 7.50 4.45
N ALA A 144 10.52 7.01 5.70
CA ALA A 144 9.54 7.32 6.72
C ALA A 144 9.40 8.84 6.92
N ARG A 145 10.51 9.58 7.01
CA ARG A 145 10.50 11.05 7.03
C ARG A 145 9.85 11.69 5.80
N GLN A 146 9.92 11.07 4.61
CA GLN A 146 9.21 11.62 3.44
C GLN A 146 7.70 11.44 3.58
N ILE A 147 7.25 10.30 4.11
CA ILE A 147 5.83 10.02 4.36
C ILE A 147 5.31 10.94 5.47
N MET A 148 6.08 11.13 6.54
CA MET A 148 5.73 12.03 7.64
C MET A 148 5.43 13.45 7.17
N LYS A 149 6.15 13.98 6.16
CA LYS A 149 5.85 15.34 5.62
C LYS A 149 4.42 15.54 5.15
N THR A 150 3.72 14.47 4.80
CA THR A 150 2.31 14.52 4.39
C THR A 150 1.35 13.97 5.44
N ALA A 151 1.86 13.18 6.39
CA ALA A 151 1.07 12.50 7.42
C ALA A 151 1.03 13.26 8.74
N ASP A 152 2.12 13.92 9.10
CA ASP A 152 2.25 14.83 10.24
C ASP A 152 1.53 16.14 9.88
N THR A 153 0.27 16.24 10.28
CA THR A 153 -0.63 17.33 9.92
C THR A 153 -0.48 18.55 10.82
N ASN A 154 0.04 18.36 12.03
CA ASN A 154 0.27 19.44 12.99
C ASN A 154 1.73 19.96 12.97
N GLU A 155 2.61 19.32 12.19
CA GLU A 155 4.02 19.64 11.99
C GLU A 155 4.85 19.58 13.29
N ASP A 156 4.50 18.71 14.24
CA ASP A 156 5.23 18.55 15.49
C ASP A 156 6.47 17.63 15.37
N GLY A 157 6.61 16.94 14.23
CA GLY A 157 7.72 16.04 13.95
C GLY A 157 7.50 14.61 14.42
N HIS A 158 6.32 14.29 14.93
CA HIS A 158 5.88 12.98 15.39
C HIS A 158 4.62 12.55 14.62
N ILE A 159 4.26 11.27 14.73
CA ILE A 159 3.01 10.74 14.16
C ILE A 159 2.14 10.26 15.31
N SER A 160 1.03 10.96 15.51
CA SER A 160 -0.01 10.58 16.46
C SER A 160 -0.74 9.30 16.04
N LEU A 161 -1.49 8.67 16.97
CA LEU A 161 -2.34 7.52 16.65
C LEU A 161 -3.32 7.80 15.49
N SER A 162 -3.92 8.99 15.46
CA SER A 162 -4.84 9.39 14.37
C SER A 162 -4.14 9.48 13.02
N GLU A 163 -2.91 9.99 12.98
CA GLU A 163 -2.15 10.11 11.74
C GLU A 163 -1.62 8.74 11.28
N ALA A 164 -1.17 7.89 12.21
CA ALA A 164 -0.84 6.50 11.91
C ALA A 164 -2.04 5.72 11.35
N GLN A 165 -3.24 5.96 11.90
CA GLN A 165 -4.48 5.37 11.38
C GLN A 165 -4.80 5.86 9.97
N ALA A 166 -4.67 7.16 9.71
CA ALA A 166 -4.88 7.71 8.38
C ALA A 166 -3.89 7.13 7.37
N VAL A 167 -2.60 7.02 7.72
CA VAL A 167 -1.58 6.43 6.83
C VAL A 167 -1.86 4.96 6.54
N ALA A 168 -2.04 4.14 7.58
CA ALA A 168 -2.29 2.71 7.40
C ALA A 168 -3.61 2.44 6.67
N PHE A 169 -4.62 3.28 6.91
CA PHE A 169 -5.87 3.24 6.17
C PHE A 169 -5.71 3.74 4.74
N GLU A 170 -4.91 4.75 4.42
CA GLU A 170 -4.71 5.24 3.03
C GLU A 170 -3.83 4.30 2.20
N GLN A 171 -2.82 3.67 2.80
CA GLN A 171 -1.95 2.73 2.09
C GLN A 171 -2.61 1.37 1.90
N GLU A 172 -3.07 0.73 2.99
CA GLU A 172 -3.42 -0.70 2.99
C GLU A 172 -4.87 -1.00 3.42
N GLY A 173 -5.64 0.02 3.82
CA GLY A 173 -7.04 -0.13 4.22
C GLY A 173 -7.17 -0.81 5.58
N ILE A 174 -6.15 -0.67 6.42
CA ILE A 174 -6.11 -1.26 7.76
C ILE A 174 -7.00 -0.43 8.69
N GLY A 175 -7.94 -1.09 9.36
CA GLY A 175 -8.88 -0.44 10.26
C GLY A 175 -8.24 0.07 11.55
N ALA A 176 -8.88 1.05 12.18
CA ALA A 176 -8.37 1.79 13.34
C ALA A 176 -7.97 0.92 14.55
N GLU A 177 -8.72 -0.16 14.81
CA GLU A 177 -8.46 -1.08 15.94
C GLU A 177 -7.13 -1.82 15.80
N ASP A 178 -6.79 -2.21 14.58
CA ASP A 178 -5.55 -2.94 14.29
C ASP A 178 -4.31 -2.04 14.42
N VAL A 179 -4.46 -0.75 14.08
CA VAL A 179 -3.35 0.23 14.08
C VAL A 179 -2.88 0.53 15.51
N ALA A 180 -3.79 0.60 16.48
CA ALA A 180 -3.43 0.89 17.87
C ALA A 180 -2.46 -0.16 18.45
N ALA A 181 -2.68 -1.44 18.14
CA ALA A 181 -1.79 -2.52 18.55
C ALA A 181 -0.43 -2.48 17.84
N MET A 182 -0.39 -2.02 16.58
CA MET A 182 0.86 -1.84 15.84
C MET A 182 1.69 -0.71 16.43
N LEU A 183 1.07 0.45 16.68
CA LEU A 183 1.71 1.62 17.26
C LEU A 183 2.35 1.27 18.62
N ALA A 184 1.58 0.67 19.52
CA ALA A 184 2.06 0.27 20.84
C ALA A 184 3.20 -0.76 20.81
N SER A 185 3.42 -1.45 19.68
CA SER A 185 4.52 -2.42 19.54
C SER A 185 5.84 -1.80 19.08
N VAL A 186 5.82 -0.56 18.62
CA VAL A 186 7.00 0.16 18.09
C VAL A 186 7.30 1.46 18.83
N ASP A 187 6.36 1.98 19.61
CA ASP A 187 6.54 3.08 20.56
C ASP A 187 7.45 2.63 21.72
N ASP A 188 8.78 2.75 21.54
CA ASP A 188 9.80 2.27 22.50
C ASP A 188 9.91 3.19 23.73
N ASN A 189 9.55 4.47 23.58
CA ASN A 189 9.63 5.46 24.66
C ASN A 189 8.30 5.66 25.42
N GLU A 190 7.22 5.00 24.98
CA GLU A 190 5.88 5.03 25.56
C GLU A 190 5.27 6.44 25.66
N ASP A 191 5.63 7.34 24.71
CA ASP A 191 5.07 8.69 24.65
C ASP A 191 3.71 8.77 23.92
N GLY A 192 3.30 7.68 23.26
CA GLY A 192 2.03 7.56 22.55
C GLY A 192 2.05 8.11 21.13
N GLU A 193 3.21 8.59 20.66
CA GLU A 193 3.46 9.10 19.33
C GLU A 193 4.62 8.35 18.67
N LEU A 194 4.84 8.53 17.37
CA LEU A 194 5.92 7.85 16.66
C LEU A 194 6.91 8.86 16.09
N ASN A 195 8.14 8.80 16.57
CA ASN A 195 9.25 9.47 15.92
C ASN A 195 9.63 8.76 14.62
N ALA A 196 10.47 9.38 13.77
CA ALA A 196 10.80 8.82 12.45
C ALA A 196 11.37 7.37 12.45
N PRO A 197 12.28 6.99 13.37
CA PRO A 197 12.67 5.60 13.57
C PRO A 197 11.53 4.64 13.91
N GLU A 198 10.65 5.00 14.85
CA GLU A 198 9.52 4.16 15.26
C GLU A 198 8.48 4.05 14.13
N PHE A 199 8.23 5.16 13.43
CA PHE A 199 7.36 5.19 12.27
C PHE A 199 7.91 4.34 11.10
N ALA A 200 9.24 4.26 10.93
CA ALA A 200 9.84 3.32 9.97
C ALA A 200 9.60 1.85 10.36
N ASP A 201 9.59 1.53 11.66
CA ASP A 201 9.26 0.20 12.15
C ASP A 201 7.74 -0.08 12.09
N PHE A 202 6.90 0.94 12.26
CA PHE A 202 5.45 0.88 12.02
C PHE A 202 5.13 0.53 10.55
N GLU A 203 5.74 1.25 9.59
CA GLU A 203 5.58 1.00 8.15
C GLU A 203 6.01 -0.44 7.77
N ARG A 204 7.01 -1.00 8.46
CA ARG A 204 7.41 -2.41 8.31
C ARG A 204 6.30 -3.37 8.72
N ILE A 205 5.57 -3.07 9.80
CA ILE A 205 4.44 -3.89 10.28
C ILE A 205 3.24 -3.75 9.33
N VAL A 206 2.93 -2.53 8.89
CA VAL A 206 1.89 -2.26 7.88
C VAL A 206 2.14 -3.10 6.62
N ARG A 207 3.38 -3.11 6.13
CA ARG A 207 3.79 -3.94 4.99
C ARG A 207 3.65 -5.43 5.24
N ALA A 208 4.08 -5.92 6.40
CA ALA A 208 3.93 -7.33 6.74
C ALA A 208 2.45 -7.77 6.70
N LYS A 209 1.55 -6.91 7.17
CA LYS A 209 0.10 -7.15 7.11
C LYS A 209 -0.46 -7.05 5.68
N ALA A 210 0.07 -6.15 4.86
CA ALA A 210 -0.25 -6.08 3.43
C ALA A 210 0.07 -7.40 2.73
N VAL A 211 1.28 -7.94 2.95
CA VAL A 211 1.72 -9.24 2.42
C VAL A 211 0.81 -10.36 2.90
N GLU A 212 0.42 -10.39 4.17
CA GLU A 212 -0.53 -11.40 4.68
C GLU A 212 -1.89 -11.31 3.98
N THR A 213 -2.39 -10.08 3.79
CA THR A 213 -3.64 -9.84 3.09
C THR A 213 -3.54 -10.29 1.63
N SER A 214 -2.40 -10.03 0.97
CA SER A 214 -2.13 -10.50 -0.38
C SER A 214 -2.05 -12.01 -0.47
N LYS A 215 -1.48 -12.71 0.52
CA LYS A 215 -1.54 -14.18 0.59
C LYS A 215 -2.96 -14.72 0.68
N ARG A 216 -3.85 -14.03 1.39
CA ARG A 216 -5.27 -14.43 1.47
C ARG A 216 -6.00 -14.16 0.16
N ALA A 217 -5.73 -13.02 -0.47
CA ALA A 217 -6.29 -12.66 -1.77
C ALA A 217 -5.80 -13.60 -2.89
N LEU A 218 -4.51 -13.98 -2.87
CA LEU A 218 -3.92 -14.96 -3.79
C LEU A 218 -4.73 -16.26 -3.82
N LYS A 219 -5.09 -16.82 -2.67
CA LYS A 219 -5.88 -18.07 -2.60
C LYS A 219 -7.24 -18.02 -3.29
N VAL A 220 -7.77 -16.83 -3.56
CA VAL A 220 -9.07 -16.64 -4.23
C VAL A 220 -8.89 -16.49 -5.74
N VAL A 221 -7.73 -16.02 -6.19
CA VAL A 221 -7.52 -15.58 -7.57
C VAL A 221 -6.53 -16.46 -8.31
N ASP A 222 -5.55 -17.03 -7.61
CA ASP A 222 -4.64 -18.06 -8.11
C ASP A 222 -5.46 -19.29 -8.51
N VAL A 223 -5.86 -19.36 -9.78
CA VAL A 223 -6.76 -20.41 -10.31
C VAL A 223 -6.00 -21.72 -10.42
N ASN A 224 -4.70 -21.66 -10.73
CA ASN A 224 -3.87 -22.82 -10.99
C ASN A 224 -3.20 -23.39 -9.71
N GLY A 225 -3.18 -22.62 -8.62
CA GLY A 225 -2.65 -22.99 -7.31
C GLY A 225 -1.12 -22.97 -7.21
N ASP A 226 -0.42 -22.22 -8.06
CA ASP A 226 1.05 -22.17 -8.09
C ASP A 226 1.66 -21.21 -7.04
N GLY A 227 0.83 -20.42 -6.36
CA GLY A 227 1.25 -19.50 -5.31
C GLY A 227 1.70 -18.13 -5.82
N SER A 228 1.51 -17.84 -7.09
CA SER A 228 1.80 -16.57 -7.76
C SER A 228 0.63 -16.09 -8.62
N LEU A 229 0.71 -14.86 -9.14
CA LEU A 229 -0.27 -14.30 -10.06
C LEU A 229 0.37 -13.95 -11.38
N THR A 230 -0.18 -14.51 -12.45
CA THR A 230 0.12 -14.03 -13.79
C THR A 230 -0.48 -12.65 -14.04
N LEU A 231 0.00 -11.95 -15.08
CA LEU A 231 -0.57 -10.68 -15.50
C LEU A 231 -2.07 -10.77 -15.78
N ASP A 232 -2.54 -11.85 -16.40
CA ASP A 232 -3.95 -12.03 -16.74
C ASP A 232 -4.84 -12.21 -15.50
N GLU A 233 -4.36 -12.94 -14.49
CA GLU A 233 -5.07 -13.08 -13.22
C GLU A 233 -5.08 -11.76 -12.43
N ALA A 234 -3.95 -11.04 -12.39
CA ALA A 234 -3.85 -9.74 -11.74
C ALA A 234 -4.74 -8.68 -12.42
N LYS A 235 -4.80 -8.68 -13.76
CA LYS A 235 -5.69 -7.85 -14.59
C LYS A 235 -7.15 -8.04 -14.19
N ARG A 236 -7.60 -9.30 -14.10
CA ARG A 236 -8.99 -9.62 -13.79
C ARG A 236 -9.46 -9.00 -12.49
N ILE A 237 -8.68 -9.11 -11.41
CA ILE A 237 -9.02 -8.47 -10.12
C ILE A 237 -9.04 -6.96 -10.28
N ALA A 238 -7.99 -6.38 -10.85
CA ALA A 238 -7.82 -4.94 -10.89
C ALA A 238 -8.91 -4.28 -11.75
N PHE A 239 -9.33 -4.94 -12.83
CA PHE A 239 -10.44 -4.52 -13.66
C PHE A 239 -11.80 -4.69 -12.96
N GLU A 240 -12.08 -5.86 -12.36
CA GLU A 240 -13.34 -6.11 -11.65
C GLU A 240 -13.49 -5.15 -10.45
N HIS A 241 -12.44 -4.94 -9.67
CA HIS A 241 -12.51 -4.11 -8.46
C HIS A 241 -12.40 -2.61 -8.75
N TYR A 242 -11.50 -2.19 -9.64
CA TYR A 242 -11.14 -0.78 -9.80
C TYR A 242 -11.43 -0.21 -11.19
N GLY A 243 -11.78 -1.04 -12.17
CA GLY A 243 -12.05 -0.61 -13.55
C GLY A 243 -10.81 -0.10 -14.29
N PHE A 244 -9.61 -0.53 -13.87
CA PHE A 244 -8.38 -0.20 -14.58
C PHE A 244 -8.19 -1.13 -15.78
N ASP A 245 -7.95 -0.54 -16.95
CA ASP A 245 -7.61 -1.27 -18.17
C ASP A 245 -6.15 -1.77 -18.17
N GLU A 246 -5.82 -2.64 -19.13
CA GLU A 246 -4.47 -3.20 -19.29
C GLU A 246 -3.40 -2.12 -19.49
N SER A 247 -3.70 -1.04 -20.21
CA SER A 247 -2.72 0.01 -20.48
C SER A 247 -2.29 0.73 -19.21
N VAL A 248 -3.20 0.85 -18.24
CA VAL A 248 -2.93 1.41 -16.92
C VAL A 248 -2.20 0.40 -16.04
N LEU A 249 -2.57 -0.88 -16.09
CA LEU A 249 -2.04 -1.91 -15.18
C LEU A 249 -0.68 -2.46 -15.58
N GLY A 250 -0.39 -2.57 -16.87
CA GLY A 250 0.86 -3.12 -17.39
C GLY A 250 2.12 -2.49 -16.77
N PRO A 251 2.24 -1.15 -16.72
CA PRO A 251 3.37 -0.48 -16.07
C PRO A 251 3.47 -0.76 -14.57
N PHE A 252 2.34 -0.90 -13.86
CA PHE A 252 2.35 -1.20 -12.42
C PHE A 252 2.71 -2.66 -12.15
N PHE A 253 2.28 -3.58 -13.01
CA PHE A 253 2.67 -4.99 -12.94
C PHE A 253 4.17 -5.13 -13.17
N ALA A 254 4.70 -4.56 -14.25
CA ALA A 254 6.12 -4.59 -14.57
C ALA A 254 6.99 -3.87 -13.52
N GLN A 255 6.42 -2.93 -12.76
CA GLN A 255 7.10 -2.31 -11.62
C GLN A 255 7.09 -3.21 -10.38
N ALA A 256 6.04 -4.00 -10.17
CA ALA A 256 5.90 -4.88 -9.02
C ALA A 256 6.65 -6.21 -9.18
N ASP A 257 6.76 -6.71 -10.41
CA ASP A 257 7.55 -7.89 -10.82
C ASP A 257 9.06 -7.54 -10.72
N GLU A 258 9.61 -7.64 -9.51
CA GLU A 258 10.98 -7.20 -9.20
C GLU A 258 12.02 -8.19 -9.73
N ASN A 259 11.64 -9.46 -9.87
CA ASN A 259 12.51 -10.52 -10.40
C ASN A 259 12.38 -10.73 -11.92
N GLU A 260 11.43 -10.05 -12.57
CA GLU A 260 11.12 -10.11 -14.00
C GLU A 260 10.76 -11.53 -14.49
N ASP A 261 10.11 -12.34 -13.64
CA ASP A 261 9.71 -13.71 -13.97
C ASP A 261 8.31 -13.80 -14.64
N GLY A 262 7.63 -12.66 -14.76
CA GLY A 262 6.31 -12.53 -15.39
C GLY A 262 5.16 -12.92 -14.45
N GLN A 263 5.43 -13.13 -13.17
CA GLN A 263 4.47 -13.48 -12.14
C GLN A 263 4.68 -12.61 -10.90
N LEU A 264 3.64 -12.45 -10.09
CA LEU A 264 3.74 -11.73 -8.82
C LEU A 264 3.60 -12.72 -7.68
N ASP A 265 4.64 -12.83 -6.87
CA ASP A 265 4.55 -13.52 -5.60
C ASP A 265 3.70 -12.72 -4.58
N SER A 266 3.52 -13.25 -3.37
CA SER A 266 2.71 -12.55 -2.35
C SER A 266 3.24 -11.18 -1.89
N VAL A 267 4.55 -10.95 -1.99
CA VAL A 267 5.21 -9.70 -1.65
C VAL A 267 5.03 -8.70 -2.78
N GLU A 268 5.33 -9.11 -4.01
CA GLU A 268 5.17 -8.30 -5.22
C GLU A 268 3.70 -7.92 -5.43
N PHE A 269 2.79 -8.86 -5.23
CA PHE A 269 1.35 -8.61 -5.31
C PHE A 269 0.86 -7.62 -4.24
N ALA A 270 1.47 -7.60 -3.04
CA ALA A 270 1.19 -6.56 -2.06
C ALA A 270 1.63 -5.17 -2.55
N GLY A 271 2.83 -5.07 -3.14
CA GLY A 271 3.30 -3.84 -3.78
C GLY A 271 2.35 -3.38 -4.89
N PHE A 272 1.96 -4.29 -5.79
CA PHE A 272 1.02 -4.01 -6.87
C PHE A 272 -0.34 -3.48 -6.36
N ARG A 273 -0.93 -4.12 -5.35
CA ARG A 273 -2.20 -3.69 -4.75
C ARG A 273 -2.10 -2.30 -4.10
N SER A 274 -1.00 -1.99 -3.43
CA SER A 274 -0.77 -0.69 -2.81
C SER A 274 -0.71 0.44 -3.84
N VAL A 275 -0.08 0.19 -4.99
CA VAL A 275 -0.03 1.16 -6.11
C VAL A 275 -1.39 1.35 -6.76
N ILE A 276 -2.14 0.27 -7.00
CA ILE A 276 -3.53 0.32 -7.51
C ILE A 276 -4.41 1.14 -6.59
N ARG A 277 -4.31 0.90 -5.29
CA ARG A 277 -5.10 1.63 -4.28
C ARG A 277 -4.76 3.12 -4.29
N SER A 278 -3.47 3.45 -4.28
CA SER A 278 -2.99 4.83 -4.42
C SER A 278 -3.50 5.51 -5.70
N LYS A 279 -3.63 4.77 -6.81
CA LYS A 279 -4.23 5.27 -8.06
C LYS A 279 -5.74 5.46 -7.92
N ALA A 280 -6.46 4.55 -7.26
CA ALA A 280 -7.89 4.67 -7.00
C ALA A 280 -8.22 5.90 -6.14
N VAL A 281 -7.45 6.17 -5.09
CA VAL A 281 -7.59 7.38 -4.25
C VAL A 281 -7.38 8.64 -5.08
N ARG A 282 -6.36 8.69 -5.94
CA ARG A 282 -6.15 9.83 -6.86
C ARG A 282 -7.32 10.04 -7.81
N ASN A 283 -7.85 8.97 -8.40
CA ASN A 283 -9.03 9.06 -9.27
C ASN A 283 -10.26 9.54 -8.50
N ALA A 284 -10.44 9.11 -7.24
CA ALA A 284 -11.52 9.59 -6.38
C ALA A 284 -11.41 11.10 -6.11
N VAL A 285 -10.19 11.61 -5.87
CA VAL A 285 -9.94 13.06 -5.75
C VAL A 285 -10.31 13.83 -7.02
N GLU A 286 -10.05 13.26 -8.20
CA GLU A 286 -10.43 13.90 -9.48
C GLU A 286 -11.94 13.93 -9.70
N ILE A 287 -12.67 12.90 -9.24
CA ILE A 287 -14.13 12.78 -9.39
C ILE A 287 -14.88 13.58 -8.33
N MET A 288 -14.31 13.71 -7.13
CA MET A 288 -14.94 14.32 -5.95
C MET A 288 -15.60 15.68 -6.23
N PRO A 289 -14.99 16.65 -6.95
CA PRO A 289 -15.64 17.94 -7.23
C PRO A 289 -16.94 17.86 -8.06
N SER A 290 -17.18 16.75 -8.75
CA SER A 290 -18.43 16.54 -9.50
C SER A 290 -19.57 15.98 -8.64
N VAL A 291 -19.25 15.58 -7.41
CA VAL A 291 -20.14 14.87 -6.47
C VAL A 291 -20.33 15.70 -5.20
N ASP A 292 -19.25 16.32 -4.69
CA ASP A 292 -19.24 17.29 -3.60
C ASP A 292 -19.88 18.60 -4.09
N THR A 293 -21.17 18.74 -3.83
CA THR A 293 -21.98 19.86 -4.32
C THR A 293 -21.87 21.10 -3.44
N ASP A 294 -21.62 20.92 -2.14
CA ASP A 294 -21.46 22.01 -1.19
C ASP A 294 -19.99 22.44 -1.00
N ASN A 295 -19.04 21.74 -1.64
CA ASN A 295 -17.61 21.99 -1.68
C ASN A 295 -16.97 21.98 -0.28
N ASP A 296 -17.45 21.10 0.59
CA ASP A 296 -16.88 20.94 1.93
C ASP A 296 -15.69 19.97 1.99
N GLY A 297 -15.34 19.36 0.85
CA GLY A 297 -14.23 18.42 0.69
C GLY A 297 -14.55 16.99 1.13
N LEU A 298 -15.81 16.70 1.45
CA LEU A 298 -16.30 15.40 1.88
C LEU A 298 -17.57 15.03 1.08
N ILE A 299 -17.89 13.74 1.03
CA ILE A 299 -19.11 13.26 0.36
C ILE A 299 -20.15 12.86 1.40
N SER A 300 -21.29 13.56 1.41
CA SER A 300 -22.44 13.19 2.24
C SER A 300 -23.20 11.99 1.65
N LEU A 301 -24.00 11.30 2.48
CA LEU A 301 -24.87 10.21 2.00
C LEU A 301 -25.80 10.66 0.86
N LYS A 302 -26.30 11.89 0.92
CA LYS A 302 -27.21 12.41 -0.11
C LYS A 302 -26.51 12.57 -1.46
N GLU A 303 -25.29 13.08 -1.46
CA GLU A 303 -24.48 13.23 -2.68
C GLU A 303 -24.07 11.86 -3.24
N ALA A 304 -23.74 10.92 -2.37
CA ALA A 304 -23.50 9.53 -2.74
C ALA A 304 -24.74 8.90 -3.40
N GLU A 305 -25.94 9.06 -2.81
CA GLU A 305 -27.23 8.60 -3.38
C GLU A 305 -27.52 9.24 -4.74
N GLU A 306 -27.27 10.54 -4.90
CA GLU A 306 -27.47 11.23 -6.18
C GLU A 306 -26.51 10.68 -7.25
N LYS A 307 -25.24 10.41 -6.90
CA LYS A 307 -24.26 9.81 -7.81
C LYS A 307 -24.66 8.39 -8.23
N THR A 308 -24.87 7.48 -7.28
CA THR A 308 -25.12 6.05 -7.57
C THR A 308 -26.45 5.84 -8.26
N LYS A 309 -27.47 6.63 -7.94
CA LYS A 309 -28.73 6.63 -8.68
C LYS A 309 -28.53 7.03 -10.14
N LYS A 310 -27.76 8.10 -10.38
CA LYS A 310 -27.50 8.62 -11.73
C LYS A 310 -26.66 7.66 -12.58
N GLU A 311 -25.62 7.07 -12.01
CA GLU A 311 -24.63 6.25 -12.74
C GLU A 311 -24.98 4.76 -12.77
N ASP A 312 -25.50 4.22 -11.67
CA ASP A 312 -25.71 2.78 -11.50
C ASP A 312 -27.20 2.38 -11.45
N ASP A 313 -28.10 3.35 -11.22
CA ASP A 313 -29.53 3.13 -10.92
C ASP A 313 -29.71 2.34 -9.61
N MET A 314 -28.83 2.63 -8.66
CA MET A 314 -28.83 2.01 -7.35
C MET A 314 -29.89 2.63 -6.43
N GLU A 315 -30.60 1.78 -5.69
CA GLU A 315 -31.59 2.25 -4.71
C GLU A 315 -30.92 2.86 -3.47
N THR A 316 -31.64 3.74 -2.77
CA THR A 316 -31.12 4.41 -1.57
C THR A 316 -30.76 3.46 -0.42
N PRO A 317 -31.49 2.35 -0.13
CA PRO A 317 -31.10 1.45 0.95
C PRO A 317 -29.79 0.72 0.66
N GLU A 318 -29.56 0.34 -0.59
CA GLU A 318 -28.33 -0.31 -1.03
C GLU A 318 -27.15 0.67 -0.97
N THR A 319 -27.32 1.87 -1.51
CA THR A 319 -26.30 2.94 -1.45
C THR A 319 -25.90 3.22 0.00
N LYS A 320 -26.88 3.35 0.90
CA LYS A 320 -26.63 3.58 2.32
C LYS A 320 -25.86 2.44 2.98
N ALA A 321 -26.13 1.19 2.60
CA ALA A 321 -25.38 0.05 3.12
C ALA A 321 -23.91 0.12 2.72
N LEU A 322 -23.62 0.39 1.44
CA LEU A 322 -22.25 0.55 0.94
C LEU A 322 -21.54 1.77 1.54
N PHE A 323 -22.27 2.89 1.69
CA PHE A 323 -21.77 4.10 2.34
C PHE A 323 -21.31 3.82 3.78
N ASN A 324 -22.13 3.14 4.58
CA ASN A 324 -21.77 2.81 5.96
C ASN A 324 -20.61 1.81 6.07
N ILE A 325 -20.36 0.99 5.04
CA ILE A 325 -19.19 0.12 4.99
C ILE A 325 -17.93 0.93 4.67
N ALA A 326 -18.05 1.95 3.81
CA ALA A 326 -16.96 2.83 3.43
C ALA A 326 -16.60 3.87 4.51
N ASP A 327 -17.58 4.38 5.27
CA ASP A 327 -17.41 5.33 6.38
C ASP A 327 -16.80 4.62 7.61
N GLN A 328 -15.47 4.47 7.59
CA GLN A 328 -14.72 3.72 8.59
C GLN A 328 -14.64 4.48 9.91
N ASN A 329 -14.44 5.80 9.83
CA ASN A 329 -14.36 6.66 11.01
C ASN A 329 -15.76 7.01 11.59
N LYS A 330 -16.84 6.63 10.91
CA LYS A 330 -18.24 6.88 11.29
C LYS A 330 -18.55 8.38 11.44
N SER A 331 -17.91 9.21 10.63
CA SER A 331 -18.14 10.65 10.62
C SER A 331 -19.49 11.01 9.98
N GLY A 332 -20.10 10.08 9.24
CA GLY A 332 -21.31 10.32 8.45
C GLY A 332 -21.05 11.01 7.11
N LYS A 333 -19.78 11.19 6.75
CA LYS A 333 -19.30 11.69 5.46
C LYS A 333 -18.11 10.84 5.00
N LEU A 334 -17.82 10.83 3.71
CA LEU A 334 -16.68 10.10 3.16
C LEU A 334 -15.57 11.07 2.79
N ASP A 335 -14.37 10.83 3.30
CA ASP A 335 -13.17 11.48 2.78
C ASP A 335 -12.72 10.89 1.43
N ARG A 336 -11.60 11.37 0.88
CA ARG A 336 -11.08 10.90 -0.43
C ARG A 336 -10.75 9.40 -0.49
N VAL A 337 -10.33 8.80 0.63
CA VAL A 337 -9.94 7.40 0.72
C VAL A 337 -11.21 6.56 0.87
N GLU A 338 -12.10 6.95 1.77
CA GLU A 338 -13.39 6.31 1.99
C GLU A 338 -14.26 6.40 0.72
N PHE A 339 -14.20 7.52 -0.01
CA PHE A 339 -14.90 7.68 -1.29
C PHE A 339 -14.33 6.77 -2.38
N ALA A 340 -13.01 6.54 -2.42
CA ALA A 340 -12.41 5.57 -3.34
C ALA A 340 -12.89 4.14 -3.04
N ASP A 341 -12.96 3.77 -1.76
CA ASP A 341 -13.49 2.49 -1.33
C ASP A 341 -15.00 2.36 -1.60
N PHE A 342 -15.77 3.44 -1.45
CA PHE A 342 -17.17 3.49 -1.82
C PHE A 342 -17.38 3.26 -3.33
N ILE A 343 -16.63 3.94 -4.20
CA ILE A 343 -16.69 3.72 -5.66
C ILE A 343 -16.41 2.26 -6.00
N ARG A 344 -15.37 1.67 -5.38
CA ARG A 344 -15.02 0.26 -5.54
C ARG A 344 -16.18 -0.67 -5.12
N LEU A 345 -16.81 -0.40 -3.97
CA LEU A 345 -17.95 -1.20 -3.48
C LEU A 345 -19.17 -1.08 -4.39
N VAL A 346 -19.47 0.12 -4.90
CA VAL A 346 -20.55 0.36 -5.86
C VAL A 346 -20.31 -0.44 -7.14
N ARG A 347 -19.08 -0.41 -7.68
CA ARG A 347 -18.70 -1.22 -8.85
C ARG A 347 -18.92 -2.72 -8.59
N LEU A 348 -18.44 -3.24 -7.47
CA LEU A 348 -18.64 -4.66 -7.13
C LEU A 348 -20.12 -5.04 -7.01
N SER A 349 -20.96 -4.15 -6.46
CA SER A 349 -22.40 -4.38 -6.42
C SER A 349 -23.02 -4.39 -7.82
N ALA A 350 -22.61 -3.45 -8.69
CA ALA A 350 -23.06 -3.41 -10.08
C ALA A 350 -22.63 -4.67 -10.88
N ILE A 351 -21.41 -5.18 -10.64
CA ILE A 351 -20.93 -6.43 -11.27
C ILE A 351 -21.77 -7.61 -10.79
N LYS A 352 -22.06 -7.69 -9.49
CA LYS A 352 -22.92 -8.74 -8.94
C LYS A 352 -24.32 -8.66 -9.56
N PHE A 353 -24.89 -7.46 -9.68
CA PHE A 353 -26.16 -7.26 -10.36
C PHE A 353 -26.13 -7.74 -11.82
N ALA A 354 -25.09 -7.37 -12.58
CA ALA A 354 -24.90 -7.81 -13.96
C ALA A 354 -24.73 -9.33 -14.06
N THR A 355 -24.09 -9.95 -13.08
CA THR A 355 -23.94 -11.42 -12.99
C THR A 355 -25.29 -12.09 -12.74
N ASP A 356 -26.09 -11.57 -11.79
CA ASP A 356 -27.39 -12.13 -11.45
C ASP A 356 -28.42 -11.98 -12.60
N HIS A 357 -28.29 -10.91 -13.39
CA HIS A 357 -29.16 -10.61 -14.54
C HIS A 357 -28.51 -10.92 -15.89
N PHE A 358 -27.43 -11.72 -15.93
CA PHE A 358 -26.68 -12.00 -17.15
C PHE A 358 -27.56 -12.57 -18.28
N ARG A 359 -28.54 -13.41 -17.92
CA ARG A 359 -29.51 -14.01 -18.84
C ARG A 359 -30.46 -13.01 -19.52
N GLU A 360 -30.58 -11.80 -18.99
CA GLU A 360 -31.38 -10.76 -19.64
C GLU A 360 -30.64 -10.13 -20.83
N PHE A 361 -29.31 -10.27 -20.86
CA PHE A 361 -28.45 -9.81 -21.95
C PHE A 361 -28.14 -10.95 -22.95
N ASP A 362 -28.03 -12.19 -22.46
CA ASP A 362 -27.83 -13.40 -23.27
C ASP A 362 -29.18 -13.91 -23.83
N ALA A 363 -29.59 -13.36 -24.98
CA ALA A 363 -30.87 -13.67 -25.59
C ALA A 363 -30.91 -15.08 -26.20
N ASN A 364 -29.76 -15.59 -26.65
CA ASN A 364 -29.65 -16.85 -27.36
C ASN A 364 -29.34 -18.06 -26.44
N GLY A 365 -28.87 -17.80 -25.22
CA GLY A 365 -28.62 -18.78 -24.18
C GLY A 365 -27.26 -19.48 -24.26
N ASP A 366 -26.27 -18.92 -24.95
CA ASP A 366 -24.92 -19.49 -25.11
C ASP A 366 -23.94 -19.07 -23.99
N ASN A 367 -24.42 -18.33 -23.00
CA ASN A 367 -23.67 -17.73 -21.91
C ASN A 367 -22.62 -16.70 -22.38
N LYS A 368 -22.85 -16.06 -23.52
CA LYS A 368 -22.07 -14.91 -23.99
C LYS A 368 -22.99 -13.71 -24.12
N VAL A 369 -22.42 -12.51 -24.09
CA VAL A 369 -23.13 -11.26 -24.37
C VAL A 369 -22.41 -10.58 -25.52
N THR A 370 -22.96 -10.74 -26.71
CA THR A 370 -22.36 -10.25 -27.96
C THR A 370 -22.88 -8.88 -28.36
N VAL A 371 -22.18 -8.21 -29.27
CA VAL A 371 -22.59 -6.91 -29.79
C VAL A 371 -23.96 -6.94 -30.48
N ASP A 372 -24.31 -8.06 -31.13
CA ASP A 372 -25.59 -8.21 -31.83
C ASP A 372 -26.78 -8.21 -30.85
N GLU A 373 -26.62 -8.91 -29.72
CA GLU A 373 -27.63 -8.99 -28.65
C GLU A 373 -27.81 -7.65 -27.95
N LEU A 374 -26.70 -6.99 -27.62
CA LEU A 374 -26.74 -5.66 -27.02
C LEU A 374 -27.31 -4.63 -27.99
N SER A 375 -26.96 -4.67 -29.28
CA SER A 375 -27.45 -3.70 -30.26
C SER A 375 -28.96 -3.76 -30.43
N GLN A 376 -29.56 -4.96 -30.44
CA GLN A 376 -31.01 -5.11 -30.46
C GLN A 376 -31.65 -4.49 -29.22
N LEU A 377 -31.18 -4.87 -28.03
CA LEU A 377 -31.72 -4.40 -26.75
C LEU A 377 -31.62 -2.87 -26.61
N ILE A 378 -30.47 -2.31 -26.99
CA ILE A 378 -30.18 -0.87 -26.86
C ILE A 378 -30.95 -0.03 -27.89
N THR A 379 -31.09 -0.54 -29.13
CA THR A 379 -31.93 0.11 -30.14
C THR A 379 -33.39 0.15 -29.68
N ASP A 380 -33.92 -0.96 -29.17
CA ASP A 380 -35.31 -1.05 -28.74
C ASP A 380 -35.61 -0.17 -27.52
N LYS A 381 -34.67 -0.10 -26.56
CA LYS A 381 -34.89 0.61 -25.28
C LYS A 381 -34.58 2.10 -25.37
N TYR A 382 -33.54 2.49 -26.11
CA TYR A 382 -33.02 3.86 -26.13
C TYR A 382 -33.01 4.51 -27.52
N GLY A 383 -33.29 3.75 -28.59
CA GLY A 383 -33.27 4.27 -29.96
C GLY A 383 -31.87 4.61 -30.46
N ILE A 384 -30.82 4.07 -29.84
CA ILE A 384 -29.43 4.31 -30.24
C ILE A 384 -29.10 3.42 -31.45
N PRO A 385 -28.54 3.98 -32.55
CA PRO A 385 -28.16 3.19 -33.71
C PRO A 385 -27.07 2.15 -33.41
N GLU A 386 -27.12 1.01 -34.08
CA GLU A 386 -26.15 -0.07 -33.99
C GLU A 386 -24.70 0.40 -34.13
N GLU A 387 -24.41 1.32 -35.06
CA GLU A 387 -23.05 1.86 -35.25
C GLU A 387 -22.46 2.51 -33.99
N GLU A 388 -23.27 3.18 -33.19
CA GLU A 388 -22.81 3.79 -31.93
C GLU A 388 -22.67 2.74 -30.83
N THR A 389 -23.56 1.75 -30.80
CA THR A 389 -23.46 0.62 -29.88
C THR A 389 -22.19 -0.19 -30.12
N VAL A 390 -21.82 -0.45 -31.38
CA VAL A 390 -20.57 -1.14 -31.75
C VAL A 390 -19.35 -0.36 -31.27
N LYS A 391 -19.34 0.97 -31.40
CA LYS A 391 -18.23 1.80 -30.88
C LYS A 391 -18.10 1.72 -29.37
N MET A 392 -19.23 1.73 -28.64
CA MET A 392 -19.22 1.58 -27.19
C MET A 392 -18.74 0.18 -26.79
N PHE A 393 -19.19 -0.85 -27.50
CA PHE A 393 -18.79 -2.25 -27.27
C PHE A 393 -17.28 -2.41 -27.44
N GLN A 394 -16.71 -1.96 -28.55
CA GLN A 394 -15.27 -2.06 -28.83
C GLN A 394 -14.41 -1.28 -27.82
N LYS A 395 -14.97 -0.30 -27.15
CA LYS A 395 -14.27 0.46 -26.11
C LYS A 395 -14.18 -0.29 -24.79
N VAL A 396 -15.18 -1.12 -24.48
CA VAL A 396 -15.30 -1.83 -23.19
C VAL A 396 -14.90 -3.29 -23.27
N ASP A 397 -14.86 -3.89 -24.46
CA ASP A 397 -14.28 -5.20 -24.73
C ASP A 397 -12.75 -5.10 -24.68
N VAL A 398 -12.20 -5.23 -23.46
CA VAL A 398 -10.79 -4.94 -23.19
C VAL A 398 -9.90 -6.06 -23.74
N ASP A 399 -10.35 -7.31 -23.64
CA ASP A 399 -9.61 -8.48 -24.08
C ASP A 399 -9.86 -8.85 -25.56
N GLN A 400 -10.75 -8.13 -26.24
CA GLN A 400 -11.15 -8.37 -27.63
C GLN A 400 -11.69 -9.78 -27.85
N SER A 401 -12.32 -10.35 -26.82
CA SER A 401 -12.95 -11.68 -26.90
C SER A 401 -14.16 -11.68 -27.83
N GLY A 402 -14.78 -10.52 -28.04
CA GLY A 402 -16.01 -10.38 -28.80
C GLY A 402 -17.28 -10.68 -27.99
N ASP A 403 -17.15 -10.86 -26.68
CA ASP A 403 -18.25 -11.00 -25.73
C ASP A 403 -17.94 -10.26 -24.42
N LEU A 404 -18.96 -9.73 -23.74
CA LEU A 404 -18.74 -8.95 -22.52
C LEU A 404 -18.88 -9.79 -21.25
N ILE A 405 -17.87 -9.78 -20.40
CA ILE A 405 -17.98 -10.31 -19.03
C ILE A 405 -18.81 -9.34 -18.15
N PRO A 406 -19.34 -9.77 -16.98
CA PRO A 406 -20.17 -8.90 -16.13
C PRO A 406 -19.54 -7.55 -15.76
N ALA A 407 -18.21 -7.49 -15.61
CA ALA A 407 -17.49 -6.23 -15.38
C ALA A 407 -17.54 -5.29 -16.60
N GLU A 408 -17.37 -5.80 -17.81
CA GLU A 408 -17.45 -5.00 -19.03
C GLU A 408 -18.89 -4.58 -19.33
N ILE A 409 -19.90 -5.38 -18.95
CA ILE A 409 -21.31 -5.00 -19.01
C ILE A 409 -21.58 -3.77 -18.13
N VAL A 410 -20.95 -3.67 -16.95
CA VAL A 410 -21.06 -2.48 -16.09
C VAL A 410 -20.48 -1.25 -16.80
N ASP A 411 -19.30 -1.37 -17.39
CA ASP A 411 -18.66 -0.27 -18.12
C ASP A 411 -19.47 0.14 -19.36
N PHE A 412 -20.03 -0.84 -20.08
CA PHE A 412 -20.94 -0.62 -21.19
C PHE A 412 -22.19 0.17 -20.78
N ARG A 413 -22.80 -0.19 -19.64
CA ARG A 413 -23.96 0.54 -19.08
C ARG A 413 -23.61 1.99 -18.75
N HIS A 414 -22.42 2.24 -18.21
CA HIS A 414 -21.95 3.60 -17.93
C HIS A 414 -21.76 4.42 -19.22
N GLU A 415 -21.17 3.84 -20.26
CA GLU A 415 -21.00 4.49 -21.57
C GLU A 415 -22.35 4.86 -22.21
N ILE A 416 -23.32 3.93 -22.21
CA ILE A 416 -24.67 4.21 -22.74
C ILE A 416 -25.32 5.38 -21.99
N ARG A 417 -25.26 5.37 -20.66
CA ARG A 417 -25.85 6.46 -19.86
C ARG A 417 -25.17 7.80 -20.13
N SER A 418 -23.85 7.81 -20.24
CA SER A 418 -23.08 9.00 -20.60
C SER A 418 -23.50 9.53 -21.98
N PHE A 419 -23.61 8.64 -22.97
CA PHE A 419 -24.02 8.98 -24.33
C PHE A 419 -25.43 9.57 -24.38
N VAL A 420 -26.40 8.90 -23.78
CA VAL A 420 -27.80 9.35 -23.75
C VAL A 420 -27.94 10.69 -23.04
N ARG A 421 -27.21 10.92 -21.94
CA ARG A 421 -27.24 12.21 -21.24
C ARG A 421 -26.67 13.33 -22.09
N ARG A 422 -25.54 13.11 -22.78
CA ARG A 422 -24.93 14.12 -23.67
C ARG A 422 -25.87 14.47 -24.82
N HIS A 423 -26.46 13.48 -25.47
CA HIS A 423 -27.42 13.69 -26.56
C HIS A 423 -28.70 14.38 -26.08
N ALA A 424 -29.25 13.99 -24.93
CA ALA A 424 -30.44 14.66 -24.36
C ALA A 424 -30.17 16.13 -24.04
N ALA A 425 -28.99 16.45 -23.51
CA ALA A 425 -28.57 17.83 -23.24
C ALA A 425 -28.42 18.66 -24.52
N GLU A 426 -27.82 18.09 -25.58
CA GLU A 426 -27.69 18.73 -26.89
C GLU A 426 -29.06 18.99 -27.55
N GLU A 427 -30.02 18.09 -27.37
CA GLU A 427 -31.39 18.22 -27.87
C GLU A 427 -32.33 19.04 -26.96
N GLY A 428 -31.86 19.49 -25.79
CA GLY A 428 -32.67 20.21 -24.81
C GLY A 428 -33.82 19.38 -24.19
N LYS A 429 -33.70 18.05 -24.19
CA LYS A 429 -34.69 17.12 -23.63
C LYS A 429 -34.27 16.62 -22.25
N PRO A 430 -35.23 16.30 -21.36
CA PRO A 430 -34.90 15.63 -20.10
C PRO A 430 -34.35 14.22 -20.39
N SER A 431 -33.22 13.88 -19.76
CA SER A 431 -32.63 12.55 -19.88
C SER A 431 -33.55 11.50 -19.24
N PRO A 432 -33.73 10.30 -19.85
CA PRO A 432 -34.55 9.22 -19.30
C PRO A 432 -33.98 8.61 -18.01
N PHE A 433 -32.77 9.04 -17.60
CA PHE A 433 -32.07 8.61 -16.39
C PHE A 433 -32.07 9.65 -15.24
N VAL A 434 -32.99 10.63 -15.26
CA VAL A 434 -33.10 11.70 -14.23
C VAL A 434 -34.34 11.49 -13.37
#